data_AF-A0A4V2JTG0-F1
#
_entry.id   AF-A0A4V2JTG0-F1
#
_cell.length_a   1.000
_cell.length_b   1.000
_cell.length_c   1.000
_cell.angle_alpha   90.00
_cell.angle_beta   90.00
_cell.angle_gamma   90.00
#
_symmetry.space_group_name_H-M   'P 1'
#
loop_
_entity.id
_entity.type
_entity.pdbx_description
1 polymer ?
#
loop_
_entity_poly.entity_id
_entity_poly.type
_entity_poly.pdbx_seq_one_letter_code
_entity_poly.pdbx_strand_id
1 'polypeptide(L)'
;MPITTLEPTTSHKRLRMFAAITAVIAVLQTIVAVIMIAVDNEMLLHAHEGLGYLFAAAAIATAVPAVIWGRLSRGTGLIGHAVGLAVAGVVQLLLGLFFAPEDGAPLGAMMYVHMVLGLLILGGAVFLYVIARRQPIIVTNVDGTPRSACRTESAGCSPKFTLPWNA
;
A
#
# COMPACT_ATOMS: atom_id res chain seq x y z
N MET A 1 23.79 15.50 24.43
CA MET A 1 23.52 15.61 22.98
C MET A 1 22.04 15.93 22.83
N PRO A 2 21.64 16.99 22.10
CA PRO A 2 20.24 17.32 21.94
C PRO A 2 19.54 16.22 21.14
N ILE A 3 18.50 15.64 21.73
CA ILE A 3 17.59 14.71 21.06
C ILE A 3 16.72 15.58 20.17
N THR A 4 17.03 15.62 18.87
CA THR A 4 16.09 16.15 17.89
C THR A 4 14.99 15.11 17.72
N THR A 5 13.74 15.52 17.93
CA THR A 5 12.55 14.73 17.61
C THR A 5 12.63 14.28 16.15
N LEU A 6 12.53 12.98 15.90
CA LEU A 6 12.81 12.41 14.58
C LEU A 6 11.57 12.46 13.71
N GLU A 7 11.58 13.40 12.78
CA GLU A 7 10.64 13.40 11.67
C GLU A 7 10.73 12.07 10.90
N PRO A 8 9.60 11.49 10.48
CA PRO A 8 9.63 10.35 9.58
C PRO A 8 10.37 10.74 8.30
N THR A 9 11.24 9.85 7.81
CA THR A 9 11.99 10.07 6.58
C THR A 9 11.04 10.37 5.41
N THR A 10 11.54 11.06 4.39
CA THR A 10 10.78 11.35 3.17
C THR A 10 10.22 10.08 2.52
N SER A 11 10.94 8.96 2.57
CA SER A 11 10.49 7.67 2.05
C SER A 11 9.31 7.08 2.85
N HIS A 12 9.30 7.23 4.18
CA HIS A 12 8.19 6.79 5.03
C HIS A 12 6.92 7.60 4.79
N LYS A 13 7.06 8.94 4.69
CA LYS A 13 5.95 9.84 4.36
C LYS A 13 5.35 9.48 2.99
N ARG A 14 6.20 9.26 1.97
CA ARG A 14 5.78 8.84 0.63
C ARG A 14 5.08 7.48 0.63
N LEU A 15 5.62 6.48 1.33
CA LEU A 15 4.97 5.16 1.44
C LEU A 15 3.55 5.27 2.00
N ARG A 16 3.36 6.01 3.11
CA ARG A 16 2.04 6.21 3.72
C ARG A 16 1.07 6.89 2.77
N MET A 17 1.53 7.90 2.05
CA MET A 17 0.72 8.66 1.10
C MET A 17 0.30 7.78 -0.10
N PHE A 18 1.24 7.11 -0.75
CA PHE A 18 0.94 6.27 -1.91
C PHE A 18 0.09 5.04 -1.53
N ALA A 19 0.35 4.42 -0.37
CA ALA A 19 -0.50 3.35 0.13
C ALA A 19 -1.93 3.84 0.43
N ALA A 20 -2.10 5.06 0.95
CA ALA A 20 -3.41 5.67 1.16
C ALA A 20 -4.15 5.90 -0.17
N ILE A 21 -3.47 6.50 -1.15
CA ILE A 21 -4.02 6.75 -2.49
C ILE A 21 -4.45 5.44 -3.14
N THR A 22 -3.58 4.42 -3.11
CA THR A 22 -3.87 3.09 -3.67
C THR A 22 -5.09 2.46 -3.00
N ALA A 23 -5.21 2.54 -1.68
CA ALA A 23 -6.36 2.03 -0.95
C ALA A 23 -7.66 2.79 -1.29
N VAL A 24 -7.62 4.12 -1.39
CA VAL A 24 -8.78 4.93 -1.78
C VAL A 24 -9.24 4.57 -3.19
N ILE A 25 -8.33 4.47 -4.15
CA ILE A 25 -8.67 4.08 -5.53
C ILE A 25 -9.29 2.67 -5.54
N ALA A 26 -8.72 1.70 -4.82
CA ALA A 26 -9.29 0.35 -4.75
C ALA A 26 -10.71 0.33 -4.20
N VAL A 27 -10.98 1.14 -3.16
CA VAL A 27 -12.32 1.30 -2.58
C VAL A 27 -13.27 1.90 -3.62
N LEU A 28 -12.89 3.01 -4.26
CA LEU A 28 -13.71 3.66 -5.28
C LEU A 28 -14.00 2.73 -6.46
N GLN A 29 -12.99 2.01 -6.94
CA GLN A 29 -13.14 1.06 -8.05
C GLN A 29 -14.09 -0.08 -7.69
N THR A 30 -14.03 -0.58 -6.45
CA THR A 30 -14.94 -1.62 -5.96
C THR A 30 -16.37 -1.10 -5.84
N ILE A 31 -16.55 0.15 -5.36
CA ILE A 31 -17.88 0.77 -5.28
C ILE A 31 -18.49 0.88 -6.68
N VAL A 32 -17.74 1.41 -7.66
CA VAL A 32 -18.22 1.52 -9.05
C VAL A 32 -18.56 0.14 -9.61
N ALA A 33 -17.71 -0.87 -9.40
CA ALA A 33 -17.95 -2.25 -9.85
C ALA A 33 -19.25 -2.82 -9.28
N VAL A 34 -19.53 -2.60 -7.99
CA VAL A 34 -20.76 -3.09 -7.35
C VAL A 34 -22.00 -2.40 -7.91
N ILE A 35 -21.93 -1.09 -8.20
CA ILE A 35 -23.04 -0.36 -8.81
C ILE A 35 -23.31 -0.88 -10.23
N MET A 36 -22.27 -1.18 -11.01
CA MET A 36 -22.40 -1.73 -12.37
C MET A 36 -23.13 -3.08 -12.42
N ILE A 37 -23.12 -3.87 -11.34
CA ILE A 37 -23.89 -5.13 -11.29
C ILE A 37 -25.39 -4.86 -11.35
N ALA A 38 -25.84 -3.71 -10.82
CA ALA A 38 -27.25 -3.34 -10.76
C ALA A 38 -27.68 -2.38 -11.86
N VAL A 39 -26.73 -1.67 -12.48
CA VAL A 39 -27.00 -0.57 -13.40
C VAL A 39 -26.19 -0.75 -14.68
N ASP A 40 -26.90 -0.92 -15.78
CA ASP A 40 -26.31 -0.90 -17.12
C ASP A 40 -26.08 0.56 -17.55
N ASN A 41 -24.84 1.02 -17.44
CA ASN A 41 -24.47 2.40 -17.74
C ASN A 41 -23.02 2.48 -18.23
N GLU A 42 -22.85 2.93 -19.47
CA GLU A 42 -21.56 3.05 -20.14
C GLU A 42 -20.58 3.97 -19.40
N MET A 43 -21.06 5.05 -18.76
CA MET A 43 -20.21 5.95 -17.97
C MET A 43 -19.61 5.24 -16.75
N LEU A 44 -20.36 4.32 -16.11
CA LEU A 44 -19.84 3.54 -15.00
C LEU A 44 -18.78 2.53 -15.46
N LEU A 45 -18.98 1.93 -16.63
CA LEU A 45 -17.99 1.05 -17.27
C LEU A 45 -16.67 1.80 -17.52
N HIS A 46 -16.72 2.95 -18.18
CA HIS A 46 -15.54 3.80 -18.44
C HIS A 46 -14.87 4.26 -17.14
N ALA A 47 -15.66 4.62 -16.12
CA ALA A 47 -15.13 4.99 -14.81
C ALA A 47 -14.42 3.82 -14.12
N HIS A 48 -14.98 2.61 -14.18
CA HIS A 48 -14.36 1.42 -13.62
C HIS A 48 -13.04 1.06 -14.31
N GLU A 49 -13.01 1.13 -15.65
CA GLU A 49 -11.80 0.90 -16.43
C GLU A 49 -10.73 1.96 -16.10
N GLY A 50 -11.10 3.24 -16.11
CA GLY A 50 -10.22 4.36 -15.75
C GLY A 50 -9.61 4.22 -14.36
N LEU A 51 -10.43 3.83 -13.38
CA LEU A 51 -9.97 3.54 -12.02
C LEU A 51 -9.02 2.33 -11.98
N GLY A 52 -9.25 1.31 -12.82
CA GLY A 52 -8.36 0.16 -12.97
C GLY A 52 -6.95 0.55 -13.41
N TYR A 53 -6.82 1.40 -14.43
CA TYR A 53 -5.51 1.93 -14.84
C TYR A 53 -4.86 2.73 -13.72
N LEU A 54 -5.63 3.61 -13.07
CA LEU A 54 -5.13 4.45 -11.99
C LEU A 54 -4.66 3.62 -10.79
N PHE A 55 -5.39 2.55 -10.44
CA PHE A 55 -5.01 1.62 -9.39
C PHE A 55 -3.69 0.93 -9.71
N ALA A 56 -3.55 0.36 -10.92
CA ALA A 56 -2.33 -0.34 -11.33
C ALA A 56 -1.10 0.60 -11.25
N ALA A 57 -1.24 1.82 -11.77
CA ALA A 57 -0.19 2.84 -11.69
C ALA A 57 0.15 3.22 -10.24
N ALA A 58 -0.86 3.44 -9.39
CA ALA A 58 -0.67 3.79 -7.98
C ALA A 58 -0.02 2.64 -7.18
N ALA A 59 -0.39 1.39 -7.45
CA ALA A 59 0.20 0.23 -6.80
C ALA A 59 1.69 0.07 -7.15
N ILE A 60 2.05 0.27 -8.43
CA ILE A 60 3.46 0.30 -8.87
C ILE A 60 4.21 1.45 -8.19
N ALA A 61 3.62 2.65 -8.16
CA ALA A 61 4.21 3.82 -7.51
C ALA A 61 4.40 3.60 -5.99
N THR A 62 3.52 2.83 -5.34
CA THR A 62 3.62 2.45 -3.92
C THR A 62 4.75 1.46 -3.66
N ALA A 63 5.05 0.56 -4.60
CA ALA A 63 6.10 -0.43 -4.45
C ALA A 63 7.49 0.20 -4.29
N VAL A 64 7.77 1.31 -4.98
CA VAL A 64 9.07 2.00 -4.92
C VAL A 64 9.44 2.46 -3.49
N PRO A 65 8.65 3.33 -2.80
CA PRO A 65 8.95 3.71 -1.43
C PRO A 65 8.84 2.53 -0.45
N ALA A 66 8.02 1.52 -0.75
CA ALA A 66 7.96 0.30 0.06
C ALA A 66 9.27 -0.49 0.03
N VAL A 67 9.92 -0.61 -1.13
CA VAL A 67 11.25 -1.23 -1.27
C VAL A 67 12.31 -0.43 -0.52
N ILE A 68 12.34 0.90 -0.71
CA ILE A 68 13.34 1.77 -0.07
C ILE A 68 13.19 1.71 1.45
N TRP A 69 11.97 1.91 1.97
CA TRP A 69 11.69 1.85 3.40
C TRP A 69 11.84 0.44 3.97
N GLY A 70 11.38 -0.57 3.24
CA GLY A 70 11.46 -1.97 3.66
C GLY A 70 12.90 -2.45 3.83
N ARG A 71 13.83 -1.99 2.96
CA ARG A 71 15.26 -2.28 3.11
C ARG A 71 15.86 -1.61 4.35
N LEU A 72 15.49 -0.36 4.62
CA LEU A 72 15.94 0.38 5.81
C LEU A 72 15.38 -0.22 7.12
N SER A 73 14.11 -0.60 7.12
CA SER A 73 13.41 -1.20 8.27
C SER A 73 13.64 -2.71 8.44
N ARG A 74 14.32 -3.36 7.47
CA ARG A 74 14.41 -4.83 7.35
C ARG A 74 13.04 -5.53 7.28
N GLY A 75 12.00 -4.82 6.84
CA GLY A 75 10.63 -5.32 6.70
C GLY A 75 10.39 -6.01 5.35
N THR A 76 10.89 -7.22 5.15
CA THR A 76 10.71 -7.98 3.90
C THR A 76 9.24 -8.26 3.55
N GLY A 77 8.38 -8.48 4.55
CA GLY A 77 6.94 -8.67 4.36
C GLY A 77 6.24 -7.43 3.77
N LEU A 78 6.66 -6.23 4.15
CA LEU A 78 6.12 -4.98 3.58
C LEU A 78 6.48 -4.86 2.09
N ILE A 79 7.73 -5.19 1.74
CA ILE A 79 8.19 -5.18 0.35
C ILE A 79 7.39 -6.19 -0.46
N GLY A 80 7.33 -7.44 0.02
CA GLY A 80 6.61 -8.52 -0.67
C GLY A 80 5.14 -8.18 -0.88
N HIS A 81 4.48 -7.62 0.14
CA HIS A 81 3.07 -7.23 0.05
C HIS A 81 2.84 -6.09 -0.96
N ALA A 82 3.69 -5.06 -0.95
CA ALA A 82 3.57 -3.95 -1.90
C ALA A 82 3.85 -4.36 -3.35
N VAL A 83 4.89 -5.17 -3.58
CA VAL A 83 5.22 -5.70 -4.91
C VAL A 83 4.16 -6.68 -5.39
N GLY A 84 3.71 -7.58 -4.50
CA GLY A 84 2.63 -8.52 -4.81
C GLY A 84 1.34 -7.82 -5.18
N LEU A 85 0.99 -6.73 -4.48
CA LEU A 85 -0.17 -5.91 -4.81
C LEU A 85 -0.03 -5.22 -6.17
N ALA A 86 1.16 -4.74 -6.53
CA ALA A 86 1.41 -4.16 -7.85
C ALA A 86 1.25 -5.19 -8.97
N VAL A 87 1.82 -6.39 -8.81
CA VAL A 87 1.67 -7.49 -9.77
C VAL A 87 0.21 -7.91 -9.88
N ALA A 88 -0.48 -8.11 -8.75
CA ALA A 88 -1.90 -8.46 -8.73
C ALA A 88 -2.75 -7.37 -9.41
N GLY A 89 -2.45 -6.10 -9.21
CA GLY A 89 -3.13 -4.98 -9.87
C GLY A 89 -2.99 -4.99 -11.39
N VAL A 90 -1.79 -5.29 -11.90
CA VAL A 90 -1.59 -5.46 -13.36
C VAL A 90 -2.35 -6.67 -13.88
N VAL A 91 -2.28 -7.82 -13.19
CA VAL A 91 -3.04 -9.02 -13.57
C VAL A 91 -4.55 -8.73 -13.60
N GLN A 92 -5.07 -8.03 -12.58
CA GLN A 92 -6.48 -7.64 -12.49
C GLN A 92 -6.90 -6.76 -13.68
N LEU A 93 -6.05 -5.80 -14.07
CA LEU A 93 -6.29 -4.95 -15.23
C LEU A 93 -6.34 -5.76 -16.53
N LEU A 94 -5.37 -6.67 -16.73
CA LEU A 94 -5.34 -7.53 -17.92
C LEU A 94 -6.56 -8.47 -17.95
N LEU A 95 -6.99 -8.99 -16.81
CA LEU A 95 -8.21 -9.80 -16.72
C LEU A 95 -9.44 -9.01 -17.17
N GLY A 96 -9.56 -7.75 -16.75
CA GLY A 96 -10.66 -6.87 -17.15
C GLY A 96 -10.64 -6.55 -18.65
N LEU A 97 -9.45 -6.33 -19.23
CA LEU A 97 -9.31 -5.96 -20.65
C LEU A 97 -9.54 -7.11 -21.62
N PHE A 98 -9.06 -8.32 -21.29
CA PHE A 98 -9.05 -9.44 -22.24
C PHE A 98 -10.18 -10.44 -22.02
N PHE A 99 -10.85 -10.40 -20.87
CA PHE A 99 -11.91 -11.35 -20.52
C PHE A 99 -13.22 -10.66 -20.14
N ALA A 100 -13.39 -9.38 -20.51
CA ALA A 100 -14.69 -8.74 -20.48
C ALA A 100 -15.66 -9.51 -21.40
N PRO A 101 -16.88 -9.83 -20.95
CA PRO A 101 -17.88 -10.49 -21.76
C PRO A 101 -18.31 -9.56 -22.90
N GLU A 102 -18.57 -10.16 -24.07
CA GLU A 102 -19.26 -9.47 -25.15
C GLU A 102 -20.73 -9.21 -24.76
N ASP A 103 -21.33 -8.15 -25.31
CA ASP A 103 -22.69 -7.76 -24.99
C ASP A 103 -23.68 -8.91 -25.22
N GLY A 104 -24.43 -9.26 -24.16
CA GLY A 104 -25.40 -10.36 -24.19
C GLY A 104 -24.83 -11.77 -23.97
N ALA A 105 -23.52 -11.92 -23.82
CA ALA A 105 -22.90 -13.20 -23.47
C ALA A 105 -23.02 -13.49 -21.96
N PRO A 106 -23.17 -14.77 -21.56
CA PRO A 106 -23.14 -15.14 -20.14
C PRO A 106 -21.76 -14.84 -19.54
N LEU A 107 -21.73 -14.48 -18.25
CA LEU A 107 -20.49 -14.23 -17.53
C LEU A 107 -19.58 -15.48 -17.55
N GLY A 108 -18.42 -15.36 -18.19
CA GLY A 108 -17.43 -16.43 -18.25
C GLY A 108 -16.73 -16.65 -16.90
N ALA A 109 -16.14 -17.83 -16.71
CA ALA A 109 -15.43 -18.20 -15.48
C ALA A 109 -14.34 -17.18 -15.09
N MET A 110 -13.67 -16.59 -16.08
CA MET A 110 -12.61 -15.59 -15.86
C MET A 110 -13.14 -14.29 -15.25
N MET A 111 -14.41 -13.95 -15.44
CA MET A 111 -15.02 -12.79 -14.80
C MET A 111 -15.17 -13.02 -13.29
N TYR A 112 -15.55 -14.21 -12.85
CA TYR A 112 -15.59 -14.53 -11.42
C TYR A 112 -14.19 -14.48 -10.80
N VAL A 113 -13.16 -14.93 -11.52
CA VAL A 113 -11.77 -14.80 -11.09
C VAL A 113 -11.40 -13.31 -10.93
N HIS A 114 -11.76 -12.48 -11.90
CA HIS A 114 -11.57 -11.03 -11.82
C HIS A 114 -12.29 -10.44 -10.59
N MET A 115 -13.55 -10.78 -10.34
CA MET A 115 -14.30 -10.27 -9.18
C MET A 115 -13.66 -10.67 -7.85
N VAL A 116 -13.33 -11.96 -7.67
CA VAL A 116 -12.73 -12.47 -6.43
C VAL A 116 -11.34 -11.87 -6.20
N LEU A 117 -10.50 -11.83 -7.25
CA LEU A 117 -9.18 -11.22 -7.17
C LEU A 117 -9.27 -9.72 -6.85
N GLY A 118 -10.25 -9.01 -7.42
CA GLY A 118 -10.52 -7.61 -7.11
C GLY A 118 -10.81 -7.37 -5.63
N LEU A 119 -11.61 -8.23 -4.99
CA LEU A 119 -11.88 -8.16 -3.56
C LEU A 119 -10.63 -8.46 -2.71
N LEU A 120 -9.80 -9.43 -3.13
CA LEU A 120 -8.53 -9.72 -2.47
C LEU A 120 -7.55 -8.54 -2.58
N ILE A 121 -7.50 -7.88 -3.74
CA ILE A 121 -6.70 -6.68 -3.97
C ILE A 121 -7.17 -5.52 -3.11
N LEU A 122 -8.48 -5.30 -2.98
CA LEU A 122 -9.04 -4.31 -2.05
C LEU A 122 -8.56 -4.57 -0.62
N GLY A 123 -8.72 -5.79 -0.12
CA GLY A 123 -8.25 -6.20 1.20
C GLY A 123 -6.74 -5.98 1.35
N GLY A 124 -5.97 -6.37 0.34
CA GLY A 124 -4.52 -6.19 0.27
C GLY A 124 -4.10 -4.72 0.31
N ALA A 125 -4.77 -3.83 -0.42
CA ALA A 125 -4.48 -2.40 -0.46
C ALA A 125 -4.77 -1.72 0.88
N VAL A 126 -5.92 -2.01 1.48
CA VAL A 126 -6.29 -1.49 2.81
C VAL A 126 -5.31 -2.01 3.87
N PHE A 127 -4.95 -3.30 3.82
CA PHE A 127 -3.98 -3.88 4.73
C PHE A 127 -2.59 -3.23 4.59
N LEU A 128 -2.13 -2.99 3.36
CA LEU A 128 -0.87 -2.30 3.09
C LEU A 128 -0.86 -0.90 3.71
N TYR A 129 -1.94 -0.15 3.55
CA TYR A 129 -2.11 1.16 4.16
C TYR A 129 -2.03 1.11 5.69
N VAL A 130 -2.73 0.16 6.31
CA VAL A 130 -2.70 -0.02 7.78
C VAL A 130 -1.29 -0.33 8.26
N ILE A 131 -0.58 -1.25 7.61
CA ILE A 131 0.82 -1.58 7.95
C ILE A 131 1.71 -0.34 7.78
N ALA A 132 1.61 0.37 6.65
CA ALA A 132 2.42 1.56 6.37
C ALA A 132 2.24 2.65 7.45
N ARG A 133 1.03 2.81 7.98
CA ARG A 133 0.76 3.74 9.10
C ARG A 133 1.38 3.27 10.41
N ARG A 134 1.34 1.96 10.69
CA ARG A 134 1.87 1.37 11.93
C ARG A 134 3.39 1.17 11.97
N GLN A 135 4.12 1.44 10.89
CA GLN A 135 5.59 1.33 10.89
C GLN A 135 6.24 2.32 11.87
N PRO A 136 7.21 1.87 12.71
CA PRO A 136 7.93 2.74 13.64
C PRO A 136 8.86 3.70 12.89
N ILE A 137 9.07 4.89 13.46
CA ILE A 137 10.04 5.85 12.90
C ILE A 137 11.45 5.33 13.17
N ILE A 138 12.24 5.12 12.11
CA ILE A 138 13.64 4.73 12.23
C ILE A 138 14.45 5.98 12.53
N VAL A 139 15.18 5.90 13.65
CA VAL A 139 16.13 6.93 14.07
C VAL A 139 17.44 6.70 13.34
N THR A 140 17.91 7.63 12.52
CA THR A 140 19.30 7.58 12.02
C THR A 140 20.18 8.49 12.87
N ASN A 141 21.43 8.08 13.10
CA ASN A 141 22.50 8.95 13.57
C ASN A 141 22.73 10.10 12.57
N VAL A 142 23.45 11.14 13.02
CA VAL A 142 23.85 12.30 12.21
C VAL A 142 24.69 11.88 10.99
N ASP A 143 25.36 10.73 11.06
CA ASP A 143 26.16 10.12 9.99
C ASP A 143 25.33 9.23 9.01
N GLY A 144 24.01 9.17 9.17
CA GLY A 144 23.11 8.38 8.32
C GLY A 144 23.00 6.90 8.70
N THR A 145 23.68 6.43 9.75
CA THR A 145 23.57 5.04 10.21
C THR A 145 22.31 4.82 11.05
N PRO A 146 21.55 3.72 10.88
CA PRO A 146 20.34 3.46 11.65
C PRO A 146 20.66 3.14 13.12
N ARG A 147 20.10 3.91 14.08
CA ARG A 147 19.99 3.49 15.48
C ARG A 147 18.85 2.49 15.60
N SER A 148 19.08 1.42 16.35
CA SER A 148 18.11 0.33 16.58
C SER A 148 16.70 0.87 16.84
N ALA A 149 15.73 0.37 16.08
CA ALA A 149 14.34 0.81 16.13
C ALA A 149 13.73 0.60 17.53
N CYS A 150 13.36 1.66 18.26
CA CYS A 150 12.51 1.53 19.45
C CYS A 150 11.08 1.22 18.99
N ARG A 151 10.58 0.03 19.33
CA ARG A 151 9.18 -0.37 19.14
C ARG A 151 8.35 0.24 20.29
N THR A 152 7.31 1.00 19.97
CA THR A 152 6.52 1.84 20.90
C THR A 152 5.63 1.09 21.91
N GLU A 153 5.74 -0.22 22.08
CA GLU A 153 4.80 -1.01 22.91
C GLU A 153 5.42 -1.78 24.09
N SER A 154 6.73 -1.70 24.32
CA SER A 154 7.34 -2.30 25.52
C SER A 154 7.93 -1.20 26.40
N ALA A 155 7.41 -1.09 27.62
CA ALA A 155 7.90 -0.25 28.72
C ALA A 155 9.35 -0.63 29.08
N GLY A 156 10.31 -0.17 28.28
CA GLY A 156 11.72 -0.57 28.40
C GLY A 156 12.71 0.11 27.45
N CYS A 157 12.34 1.15 26.68
CA CYS A 157 13.35 2.05 26.08
C CYS A 157 13.73 3.11 27.13
N SER A 158 14.45 2.71 28.18
CA SER A 158 15.28 3.67 28.93
C SER A 158 16.57 3.85 28.15
N PRO A 159 16.86 5.02 27.55
CA PRO A 159 18.24 5.35 27.25
C PRO A 159 18.97 5.35 28.60
N LYS A 160 19.91 4.43 28.81
CA LYS A 160 20.86 4.57 29.91
C LYS A 160 21.72 5.81 29.61
N PHE A 161 21.21 6.98 29.97
CA PHE A 161 22.02 8.17 30.19
C PHE A 161 22.76 7.94 31.50
N THR A 162 23.97 7.39 31.43
CA THR A 162 24.97 7.71 32.45
C THR A 162 25.35 9.17 32.24
N LEU A 163 24.72 10.05 33.02
CA LEU A 163 25.22 11.42 33.20
C LEU A 163 26.65 11.30 33.77
N PRO A 164 27.69 11.92 33.17
CA PRO A 164 28.87 12.21 33.95
C PRO A 164 28.45 13.18 35.05
N TRP A 165 28.67 12.74 36.27
CA TRP A 165 28.40 13.46 37.50
C TRP A 165 29.07 14.83 37.51
N ASN A 166 28.44 15.72 38.26
CA ASN A 166 28.96 17.01 38.71
C ASN A 166 30.46 16.96 39.03
N ALA A 167 31.20 17.90 38.46
CA ALA A 167 32.38 18.52 39.04
C ALA A 167 32.26 20.03 38.79
#